data_AF-A0A560HXP4-F1
#
_entry.id   AF-A0A560HXP4-F1
#
_cell.length_a   1.000
_cell.length_b   1.000
_cell.length_c   1.000
_cell.angle_alpha   90.00
_cell.angle_beta   90.00
_cell.angle_gamma   90.00
#
_symmetry.space_group_name_H-M   'P 1'
#
loop_
_entity.id
_entity.type
_entity.pdbx_description
1 polymer ?
#
loop_
_entity_poly.entity_id
_entity_poly.type
_entity_poly.pdbx_seq_one_letter_code
_entity_poly.pdbx_strand_id
1 'polypeptide(L)'
;MGSQAAFLAEVMASDGLVATDRLATQLHITKTELAGAMGLSRDAVSKSSRLRAPSTQARLRDGVEIINRILAWSGSLPQAFAWYRAQPIPSFGDQTAEDLVKEGRAEAVKRYLSRIAIGGYA
;
A
#
# COMPACT_ATOMS: atom_id res chain seq x y z
N MET A 1 0.83 16.92 9.64
CA MET A 1 1.91 15.92 9.90
C MET A 1 1.49 14.71 10.74
N GLY A 2 0.31 14.66 11.37
CA GLY A 2 -0.06 13.55 12.28
C GLY A 2 -0.60 12.26 11.65
N SER A 3 -1.27 12.33 10.49
CA SER A 3 -2.02 11.18 9.93
C SER A 3 -1.16 10.05 9.38
N GLN A 4 -0.02 10.36 8.77
CA GLN A 4 0.89 9.35 8.18
C GLN A 4 1.61 8.51 9.24
N ALA A 5 2.19 9.18 10.24
CA ALA A 5 2.89 8.49 11.33
C ALA A 5 1.92 7.62 12.15
N ALA A 6 0.71 8.13 12.41
CA ALA A 6 -0.35 7.38 13.07
C ALA A 6 -0.77 6.14 12.26
N PHE A 7 -0.95 6.28 10.95
CA PHE A 7 -1.28 5.15 10.07
C PHE A 7 -0.22 4.05 10.13
N LEU A 8 1.07 4.40 9.98
CA LEU A 8 2.15 3.42 10.06
C LEU A 8 2.22 2.73 11.42
N ALA A 9 2.09 3.48 12.51
CA ALA A 9 2.11 2.91 13.87
C ALA A 9 0.96 1.93 14.10
N GLU A 10 -0.22 2.19 13.51
CA GLU A 10 -1.40 1.34 13.65
C GLU A 10 -1.24 0.01 12.88
N VAL A 11 -0.74 0.06 11.65
CA VAL A 11 -0.69 -1.12 10.77
C VAL A 11 0.57 -1.95 10.92
N MET A 12 1.59 -1.44 11.62
CA MET A 12 2.79 -2.19 11.95
C MET A 12 2.65 -2.88 13.30
N ALA A 13 2.98 -4.18 13.34
CA ALA A 13 3.10 -4.93 14.58
C ALA A 13 4.42 -4.61 15.29
N SER A 14 4.50 -4.90 16.58
CA SER A 14 5.70 -4.71 17.40
C SER A 14 6.90 -5.55 16.93
N ASP A 15 6.66 -6.64 16.19
CA ASP A 15 7.69 -7.47 15.58
C ASP A 15 8.17 -6.95 14.21
N GLY A 16 7.73 -5.76 13.79
CA GLY A 16 8.13 -5.12 12.53
C GLY A 16 7.46 -5.71 11.29
N LEU A 17 6.45 -6.56 11.47
CA LEU A 17 5.61 -7.09 10.39
C LEU A 17 4.40 -6.20 10.15
N VAL A 18 3.85 -6.26 8.94
CA VAL A 18 2.56 -5.64 8.64
C VAL A 18 1.46 -6.50 9.27
N ALA A 19 0.66 -5.89 10.14
CA ALA A 19 -0.50 -6.50 10.78
C ALA A 19 -1.69 -6.48 9.80
N THR A 20 -1.86 -7.53 9.00
CA THR A 20 -2.89 -7.65 7.96
C THR A 20 -4.31 -7.40 8.47
N ASP A 21 -4.64 -7.84 9.68
CA ASP A 21 -5.94 -7.57 10.33
C ASP A 21 -6.19 -6.07 10.56
N ARG A 22 -5.19 -5.37 11.08
CA ARG A 22 -5.28 -3.92 11.34
C ARG A 22 -5.31 -3.15 10.03
N LEU A 23 -4.47 -3.53 9.07
CA LEU A 23 -4.46 -2.91 7.74
C LEU A 23 -5.81 -3.07 7.03
N ALA A 24 -6.40 -4.26 7.04
CA ALA A 24 -7.72 -4.50 6.45
C ALA A 24 -8.81 -3.65 7.13
N THR A 25 -8.76 -3.57 8.47
CA THR A 25 -9.67 -2.73 9.26
C THR A 25 -9.54 -1.25 8.91
N GLN A 26 -8.32 -0.71 8.86
CA GLN A 26 -8.05 0.69 8.55
C GLN A 26 -8.49 1.06 7.12
N LEU A 27 -8.36 0.13 6.18
CA LEU A 27 -8.79 0.31 4.80
C LEU A 27 -10.29 0.02 4.59
N HIS A 28 -11.01 -0.45 5.61
CA HIS A 28 -12.42 -0.86 5.56
C HIS A 28 -12.71 -1.91 4.47
N ILE A 29 -11.81 -2.90 4.33
CA ILE A 29 -11.95 -4.01 3.37
C ILE A 29 -11.74 -5.36 4.04
N THR A 30 -12.10 -6.42 3.34
CA THR A 30 -11.79 -7.79 3.76
C THR A 30 -10.31 -8.12 3.54
N LYS A 31 -9.80 -9.12 4.28
CA LYS A 31 -8.45 -9.67 4.02
C LYS A 31 -8.27 -10.19 2.59
N THR A 32 -9.35 -10.70 1.98
CA THR A 32 -9.31 -11.21 0.60
C THR A 32 -9.12 -10.08 -0.39
N GLU A 33 -9.85 -8.98 -0.22
CA GLU A 33 -9.68 -7.77 -1.03
C GLU A 33 -8.30 -7.15 -0.80
N LEU A 34 -7.81 -7.13 0.45
CA LEU A 34 -6.46 -6.68 0.76
C LEU A 34 -5.41 -7.53 0.02
N ALA A 35 -5.56 -8.87 0.02
CA ALA A 35 -4.65 -9.75 -0.72
C ALA A 35 -4.63 -9.39 -2.21
N GLY A 36 -5.81 -9.23 -2.82
CA GLY A 36 -5.94 -8.83 -4.22
C GLY A 36 -5.27 -7.48 -4.51
N ALA A 37 -5.53 -6.48 -3.67
CA ALA A 37 -4.95 -5.14 -3.79
C ALA A 37 -3.41 -5.13 -3.65
N MET A 38 -2.84 -6.09 -2.93
CA MET A 38 -1.40 -6.22 -2.74
C MET A 38 -0.75 -7.17 -3.77
N GLY A 39 -1.52 -7.79 -4.67
CA GLY A 39 -1.01 -8.82 -5.58
C GLY A 39 -0.56 -10.10 -4.86
N LEU A 40 -1.20 -10.41 -3.74
CA LEU A 40 -0.98 -11.59 -2.94
C LEU A 40 -2.12 -12.60 -3.12
N SER A 41 -1.82 -13.89 -2.96
CA SER A 41 -2.87 -14.90 -2.88
C SER A 41 -3.59 -14.82 -1.53
N ARG A 42 -4.84 -15.29 -1.48
CA ARG A 42 -5.59 -15.44 -0.21
C ARG A 42 -4.81 -16.25 0.83
N ASP A 43 -4.13 -17.30 0.40
CA ASP A 43 -3.30 -18.15 1.25
C ASP A 43 -2.11 -17.40 1.85
N ALA A 44 -1.53 -16.45 1.12
CA ALA A 44 -0.40 -15.66 1.59
C ALA A 44 -0.77 -14.78 2.80
N VAL A 45 -2.01 -14.29 2.87
CA VAL A 45 -2.47 -13.43 3.97
C VAL A 45 -3.22 -14.18 5.08
N SER A 46 -3.64 -15.43 4.85
CA SER A 46 -4.44 -16.22 5.80
C SER A 46 -3.65 -17.28 6.56
N LYS A 47 -2.61 -17.88 5.95
CA LYS A 47 -1.79 -18.90 6.62
C LYS A 47 -0.62 -18.24 7.35
N SER A 48 -0.53 -18.43 8.67
CA SER A 48 0.47 -17.77 9.53
C SER A 48 1.92 -17.90 9.00
N SER A 49 2.33 -19.10 8.57
CA SER A 49 3.68 -19.32 8.01
C SER A 49 3.91 -18.58 6.68
N ARG A 50 2.88 -18.47 5.83
CA ARG A 50 2.96 -17.75 4.55
C ARG A 50 2.89 -16.24 4.74
N LEU A 51 2.13 -15.77 5.73
CA LEU A 51 2.06 -14.37 6.09
C LEU A 51 3.39 -13.85 6.60
N ARG A 52 4.13 -14.66 7.36
CA ARG A 52 5.47 -14.32 7.87
C ARG A 52 6.59 -14.47 6.84
N ALA A 53 6.30 -15.00 5.64
CA ALA A 53 7.32 -15.16 4.60
C ALA A 53 7.89 -13.79 4.17
N PRO A 54 9.21 -13.65 3.99
CA PRO A 54 9.84 -12.37 3.64
C PRO A 54 9.24 -11.70 2.40
N SER A 55 8.92 -12.47 1.35
CA SER A 55 8.32 -11.95 0.11
C SER A 55 6.91 -11.43 0.32
N THR A 56 6.07 -12.12 1.10
CA THR A 56 4.73 -11.66 1.46
C THR A 56 4.80 -10.34 2.23
N GLN A 57 5.68 -10.27 3.22
CA GLN A 57 5.85 -9.07 4.04
C GLN A 57 6.45 -7.90 3.26
N ALA A 58 7.39 -8.16 2.34
CA ALA A 58 7.91 -7.13 1.43
C ALA A 58 6.77 -6.51 0.60
N ARG A 59 5.92 -7.34 0.00
CA ARG A 59 4.79 -6.87 -0.80
C ARG A 59 3.76 -6.09 0.02
N LEU A 60 3.47 -6.52 1.26
CA LEU A 60 2.61 -5.77 2.17
C LEU A 60 3.21 -4.42 2.54
N ARG A 61 4.51 -4.36 2.86
CA ARG A 61 5.21 -3.11 3.17
C ARG A 61 5.21 -2.16 1.98
N ASP A 62 5.44 -2.67 0.78
CA ASP A 62 5.39 -1.89 -0.45
C ASP A 62 4.05 -1.16 -0.60
N GLY A 63 2.94 -1.88 -0.44
CA GLY A 63 1.60 -1.28 -0.52
C GLY A 63 1.34 -0.27 0.60
N VAL A 64 1.71 -0.60 1.85
CA VAL A 64 1.59 0.33 2.99
C VAL A 64 2.37 1.61 2.75
N GLU A 65 3.61 1.52 2.27
CA GLU A 65 4.44 2.70 1.98
C GLU A 65 3.87 3.56 0.85
N ILE A 66 3.34 2.94 -0.20
CA ILE A 66 2.70 3.65 -1.32
C ILE A 66 1.45 4.38 -0.82
N ILE A 67 0.55 3.70 -0.10
CA ILE A 67 -0.66 4.28 0.48
C ILE A 67 -0.30 5.42 1.43
N ASN A 68 0.70 5.24 2.29
CA ASN A 68 1.15 6.28 3.20
C ASN A 68 1.70 7.52 2.47
N ARG A 69 2.45 7.35 1.37
CA ARG A 69 2.92 8.48 0.54
C ARG A 69 1.78 9.25 -0.10
N ILE A 70 0.74 8.55 -0.58
CA ILE A 70 -0.45 9.17 -1.15
C ILE A 70 -1.25 9.93 -0.07
N LEU A 71 -1.35 9.35 1.13
CA LEU A 71 -2.04 9.95 2.28
C LEU A 71 -1.50 11.34 2.65
N ALA A 72 -0.28 11.68 2.24
CA ALA A 72 0.30 13.02 2.44
C ALA A 72 -0.58 14.14 1.87
N TRP A 73 -1.25 13.87 0.75
CA TRP A 73 -1.94 14.89 -0.05
C TRP A 73 -3.36 14.47 -0.46
N SER A 74 -3.76 13.20 -0.29
CA SER A 74 -5.12 12.75 -0.62
C SER A 74 -6.19 13.16 0.40
N GLY A 75 -5.80 13.67 1.58
CA GLY A 75 -6.71 14.17 2.62
C GLY A 75 -7.24 13.10 3.59
N SER A 76 -7.46 11.86 3.14
CA SER A 76 -7.88 10.74 4.00
C SER A 76 -7.37 9.39 3.52
N LEU A 77 -7.39 8.39 4.41
CA LEU A 77 -6.96 7.02 4.10
C LEU A 77 -7.86 6.32 3.05
N PRO A 78 -9.20 6.42 3.10
CA PRO A 78 -10.05 5.90 2.03
C PRO A 78 -9.77 6.55 0.67
N GLN A 79 -9.50 7.86 0.62
CA GLN A 79 -9.11 8.54 -0.62
C GLN A 79 -7.73 8.10 -1.10
N ALA A 80 -6.77 7.89 -0.19
CA ALA A 80 -5.44 7.38 -0.54
C ALA A 80 -5.54 5.99 -1.18
N PHE A 81 -6.37 5.13 -0.58
CA PHE A 81 -6.58 3.78 -1.08
C PHE A 81 -7.37 3.79 -2.40
N ALA A 82 -8.38 4.64 -2.55
CA ALA A 82 -9.08 4.80 -3.82
C ALA A 82 -8.13 5.24 -4.94
N TRP A 83 -7.23 6.19 -4.68
CA TRP A 83 -6.21 6.60 -5.65
C TRP A 83 -5.28 5.44 -6.01
N TYR A 84 -4.80 4.69 -5.01
CA TYR A 84 -3.94 3.53 -5.23
C TYR A 84 -4.56 2.50 -6.20
N ARG A 85 -5.86 2.27 -6.08
CA ARG A 85 -6.60 1.25 -6.86
C ARG A 85 -7.10 1.73 -8.21
N ALA A 86 -7.38 3.02 -8.36
CA ALA A 86 -8.19 3.52 -9.48
C ALA A 86 -7.54 4.66 -10.26
N GLN A 87 -6.51 5.33 -9.73
CA GLN A 87 -5.90 6.42 -10.47
C GLN A 87 -4.92 5.86 -11.53
N PRO A 88 -5.16 6.11 -12.83
CA PRO A 88 -4.19 5.79 -13.87
C PRO A 88 -2.96 6.67 -13.72
N ILE A 89 -1.78 6.09 -13.92
CA ILE A 89 -0.51 6.83 -13.92
C ILE A 89 0.01 6.92 -15.36
N PRO A 90 -0.08 8.09 -16.03
CA PRO A 90 0.27 8.23 -17.45
C PRO A 90 1.69 7.80 -17.79
N SER A 91 2.65 8.05 -16.88
CA SER A 91 4.06 7.61 -17.06
C SER A 91 4.25 6.09 -17.06
N PHE A 92 3.21 5.32 -16.75
CA PHE A 92 3.20 3.87 -16.79
C PHE A 92 2.13 3.31 -17.75
N GLY A 93 1.74 4.08 -18.78
CA GLY A 93 0.72 3.62 -19.73
C GLY A 93 -0.65 3.45 -19.07
N ASP A 94 -1.01 4.39 -18.21
CA ASP A 94 -2.29 4.46 -17.49
C ASP A 94 -2.56 3.28 -16.52
N GLN A 95 -1.54 2.47 -16.20
CA GLN A 95 -1.61 1.49 -15.13
C GLN A 95 -1.78 2.17 -13.76
N THR A 96 -2.54 1.53 -12.87
CA THR A 96 -2.71 1.99 -11.49
C THR A 96 -1.52 1.58 -10.62
N ALA A 97 -1.41 2.17 -9.42
CA ALA A 97 -0.43 1.72 -8.45
C ALA A 97 -0.68 0.26 -8.03
N GLU A 98 -1.95 -0.16 -7.91
CA GLU A 98 -2.34 -1.55 -7.67
C GLU A 98 -1.81 -2.50 -8.76
N ASP A 99 -1.95 -2.15 -10.04
CA ASP A 99 -1.46 -2.96 -11.16
C ASP A 99 0.06 -3.10 -11.11
N LEU A 100 0.77 -2.00 -10.89
CA LEU A 100 2.22 -1.98 -10.82
C LEU A 100 2.74 -2.77 -9.61
N VAL A 101 2.05 -2.70 -8.47
CA VAL A 101 2.37 -3.53 -7.30
C VAL A 101 2.17 -5.00 -7.63
N LYS A 102 1.08 -5.39 -8.29
CA LYS A 102 0.85 -6.79 -8.73
C LYS A 102 1.97 -7.31 -9.62
N GLU A 103 2.47 -6.47 -10.53
CA GLU A 103 3.61 -6.77 -11.41
C GLU A 103 4.98 -6.79 -10.70
N GLY A 104 5.05 -6.50 -9.39
CA GLY A 104 6.31 -6.43 -8.65
C GLY A 104 7.10 -5.14 -8.93
N ARG A 105 6.46 -4.10 -9.45
CA ARG A 105 7.06 -2.81 -9.82
C ARG A 105 6.76 -1.72 -8.78
N ALA A 106 6.55 -2.10 -7.52
CA ALA A 106 6.24 -1.17 -6.43
C ALA A 106 7.27 -0.05 -6.26
N GLU A 107 8.57 -0.35 -6.41
CA GLU A 107 9.63 0.66 -6.35
C GLU A 107 9.50 1.72 -7.45
N ALA A 108 9.00 1.36 -8.64
CA ALA A 108 8.74 2.33 -9.69
C ALA A 108 7.65 3.33 -9.28
N VAL A 109 6.59 2.85 -8.62
CA VAL A 109 5.51 3.68 -8.05
C VAL A 109 6.06 4.60 -6.96
N LYS A 110 6.82 4.05 -6.00
CA LYS A 110 7.44 4.84 -4.92
C LYS A 110 8.31 5.97 -5.47
N ARG A 111 9.16 5.69 -6.46
CA ARG A 111 9.98 6.70 -7.14
C ARG A 111 9.14 7.74 -7.87
N TYR A 112 8.08 7.32 -8.55
CA TYR A 112 7.15 8.23 -9.21
C TYR A 112 6.51 9.19 -8.19
N LEU A 113 5.98 8.66 -7.08
CA LEU A 113 5.39 9.43 -6.00
C LEU A 113 6.40 10.41 -5.36
N SER A 114 7.65 9.98 -5.17
CA SER A 114 8.72 10.87 -4.69
C SER A 114 8.98 12.04 -5.64
N ARG A 115 8.94 11.83 -6.96
CA ARG A 115 9.15 12.92 -7.93
C ARG A 115 8.01 13.94 -7.92
N ILE A 116 6.76 13.48 -7.88
CA ILE A 116 5.62 14.41 -7.87
C ILE A 116 5.48 15.14 -6.52
N ALA A 117 5.87 14.50 -5.42
CA ALA A 117 5.90 15.16 -4.10
C ALA A 117 6.94 16.30 -4.03
N ILE A 118 8.00 16.23 -4.85
CA ILE A 118 9.01 17.29 -4.98
C ILE A 118 8.54 18.42 -5.93
N GLY A 119 7.66 18.11 -6.90
CA GLY A 119 7.20 19.07 -7.91
C GLY A 119 5.89 19.82 -7.60
N GLY A 120 5.20 19.48 -6.50
CA GLY A 120 3.88 20.03 -6.15
C GLY A 120 3.87 21.24 -5.20
N TYR A 121 5.03 21.88 -4.95
CA TYR A 121 5.18 23.06 -4.10
C TYR A 121 5.54 24.33 -4.89
N ALA A 122 5.03 24.48 -6.10
CA ALA A 122 5.13 25.72 -6.89
C ALA A 122 3.73 26.25 -7.23
#